data_AF-A0A9W6JQH0-F1
#
_entry.id   AF-A0A9W6JQH0-F1
#
_cell.length_a   1.000
_cell.length_b   1.000
_cell.length_c   1.000
_cell.angle_alpha   90.00
_cell.angle_beta   90.00
_cell.angle_gamma   90.00
#
_symmetry.space_group_name_H-M   'P 1'
#
loop_
_entity.id
_entity.type
_entity.pdbx_description
1 polymer ?
#
loop_
_entity_poly.entity_id
_entity_poly.type
_entity_poly.pdbx_seq_one_letter_code
_entity_poly.pdbx_strand_id
1 'polypeptide(L)'
;MLMTITQRARRAATARLAAGALIAAVAAGGAAAQDQTAAGPATLAQAGAGGGPKTPLPAPTPRAEQPGQGRAAQGKPGPDSDWPCIQPKVGALSYGQMWAGPPLDEAIAKWRDDPHVADLVPLLVARRTKRDEAQAAIDRFTAAAGPEKNAQLTLLFAGVFSEINAARSAVITGIERYARKQRALSERIKEASLKLAAERKDMATQMSPEFQKKEEALNWDTRIYDERAQALTYVCESPVILEQLAFERGRDIQAKLDN
;
A
#
# COMPACT_ATOMS: atom_id res chain seq x y z
N MET A 1 -49.16 -22.59 16.92
CA MET A 1 -49.88 -23.73 17.53
C MET A 1 -49.67 -24.93 16.62
N LEU A 2 -48.99 -26.01 16.98
CA LEU A 2 -47.98 -26.28 18.00
C LEU A 2 -47.48 -27.71 17.68
N MET A 3 -46.23 -28.03 18.05
CA MET A 3 -45.67 -29.38 18.17
C MET A 3 -45.29 -30.11 16.86
N THR A 4 -43.98 -30.18 16.57
CA THR A 4 -43.12 -31.36 16.83
C THR A 4 -41.74 -31.14 16.20
N ILE A 5 -40.80 -30.56 16.96
CA ILE A 5 -39.39 -30.39 16.58
C ILE A 5 -38.54 -30.80 17.78
N THR A 6 -38.29 -32.10 18.00
CA THR A 6 -37.32 -32.55 19.02
C THR A 6 -36.91 -34.03 18.91
N GLN A 7 -36.63 -34.56 17.71
CA GLN A 7 -36.18 -35.97 17.61
C GLN A 7 -35.17 -36.35 16.51
N ARG A 8 -34.45 -35.40 15.91
CA ARG A 8 -33.39 -35.72 14.91
C ARG A 8 -31.97 -35.29 15.32
N ALA A 9 -31.71 -35.10 16.60
CA ALA A 9 -30.34 -34.90 17.12
C ALA A 9 -29.94 -36.11 17.96
N ARG A 10 -29.43 -37.17 17.30
CA ARG A 10 -28.66 -38.30 17.86
C ARG A 10 -28.50 -39.38 16.77
N ARG A 11 -27.51 -39.21 15.89
CA ARG A 11 -26.87 -40.30 15.10
C ARG A 11 -25.70 -39.71 14.33
N ALA A 12 -24.60 -40.48 14.28
CA ALA A 12 -23.33 -40.21 13.60
C ALA A 12 -22.27 -39.39 14.37
N ALA A 13 -21.82 -39.95 15.49
CA ALA A 13 -20.47 -39.70 16.01
C ALA A 13 -19.87 -41.05 16.44
N THR A 14 -19.11 -41.70 15.56
CA THR A 14 -18.14 -42.79 15.86
C THR A 14 -17.54 -43.37 14.56
N ALA A 15 -16.28 -43.06 14.27
CA ALA A 15 -15.32 -43.79 13.41
C ALA A 15 -14.12 -42.83 13.18
N ARG A 16 -12.83 -43.11 13.40
CA ARG A 16 -12.01 -44.30 13.66
C ARG A 16 -10.71 -43.82 14.34
N LEU A 17 -10.18 -44.64 15.25
CA LEU A 17 -8.83 -44.57 15.82
C LEU A 17 -8.01 -45.75 15.25
N ALA A 18 -6.83 -45.46 14.67
CA ALA A 18 -5.65 -46.34 14.51
C ALA A 18 -4.62 -45.55 13.67
N ALA A 19 -3.54 -45.00 14.24
CA ALA A 19 -2.27 -45.64 14.60
C ALA A 19 -1.31 -45.82 13.41
N GLY A 20 -0.15 -45.15 13.48
CA GLY A 20 0.95 -45.33 12.53
C GLY A 20 2.02 -44.24 12.65
N ALA A 21 2.88 -44.35 13.67
CA ALA A 21 4.13 -43.60 13.79
C ALA A 21 5.31 -44.45 13.28
N LEU A 22 6.15 -43.89 12.41
CA LEU A 22 7.53 -44.31 12.10
C LEU A 22 8.27 -43.01 11.70
N ILE A 23 9.12 -42.43 12.56
CA ILE A 23 10.55 -42.72 12.80
C ILE A 23 11.42 -42.56 11.53
N ALA A 24 12.22 -41.48 11.47
CA ALA A 24 13.70 -41.51 11.53
C ALA A 24 14.31 -40.19 10.99
N ALA A 25 15.19 -39.61 11.78
CA ALA A 25 16.04 -38.47 11.46
C ALA A 25 17.31 -38.91 10.70
N VAL A 26 17.80 -38.06 9.79
CA VAL A 26 19.20 -37.99 9.31
C VAL A 26 19.44 -36.50 9.03
N ALA A 27 20.09 -35.75 9.92
CA ALA A 27 21.53 -35.65 10.21
C ALA A 27 22.21 -34.52 9.42
N ALA A 28 22.99 -33.77 10.19
CA ALA A 28 23.76 -32.58 9.84
C ALA A 28 24.96 -32.87 8.92
N GLY A 29 25.47 -31.81 8.31
CA GLY A 29 26.78 -31.74 7.66
C GLY A 29 26.69 -30.90 6.38
N GLY A 30 27.48 -29.86 6.16
CA GLY A 30 28.59 -29.31 6.92
C GLY A 30 29.00 -27.98 6.29
N ALA A 31 29.66 -27.16 7.11
CA ALA A 31 30.38 -25.99 6.66
C ALA A 31 31.52 -26.39 5.69
N ALA A 32 31.70 -25.60 4.64
CA ALA A 32 32.96 -25.51 3.91
C ALA A 32 33.29 -24.04 3.73
N ALA A 33 34.21 -23.56 4.58
CA ALA A 33 35.24 -22.59 4.17
C ALA A 33 36.11 -23.30 3.09
N GLN A 34 36.82 -22.70 2.15
CA GLN A 34 37.63 -21.49 2.02
C GLN A 34 37.63 -21.14 0.51
N ASP A 35 37.86 -19.92 0.06
CA ASP A 35 39.23 -19.56 -0.34
C ASP A 35 39.49 -18.05 -0.25
N GLN A 36 40.63 -17.73 0.33
CA GLN A 36 41.19 -16.40 0.50
C GLN A 36 42.25 -16.21 -0.59
N THR A 37 42.00 -15.34 -1.56
CA THR A 37 43.10 -14.76 -2.33
C THR A 37 43.54 -13.46 -1.67
N ALA A 38 44.70 -13.55 -1.02
CA ALA A 38 45.43 -12.45 -0.42
C ALA A 38 45.76 -11.34 -1.44
N ALA A 39 45.47 -10.10 -1.08
CA ALA A 39 46.13 -8.92 -1.64
C ALA A 39 46.83 -8.20 -0.48
N GLY A 40 48.16 -8.03 -0.63
CA GLY A 40 49.06 -7.49 0.38
C GLY A 40 48.81 -6.01 0.74
N PRO A 41 49.54 -5.50 1.74
CA PRO A 41 49.30 -4.17 2.28
C PRO A 41 49.84 -3.12 1.30
N ALA A 42 48.92 -2.33 0.72
CA ALA A 42 49.29 -1.10 0.04
C ALA A 42 49.44 0.02 1.07
N THR A 43 50.69 0.37 1.33
CA THR A 43 51.16 1.52 2.10
C THR A 43 50.44 2.80 1.63
N LEU A 44 49.73 3.49 2.53
CA LEU A 44 49.27 4.86 2.31
C LEU A 44 50.47 5.81 2.42
N ALA A 45 51.07 6.13 1.27
CA ALA A 45 52.02 7.23 1.16
C ALA A 45 51.27 8.57 1.27
N GLN A 46 51.63 9.36 2.28
CA GLN A 46 51.23 10.76 2.42
C GLN A 46 51.87 11.57 1.27
N ALA A 47 51.04 12.11 0.37
CA ALA A 47 51.49 13.09 -0.61
C ALA A 47 51.21 14.50 -0.07
N GLY A 48 52.28 15.27 0.10
CA GLY A 48 52.29 16.60 0.67
C GLY A 48 51.61 17.66 -0.20
N ALA A 49 51.30 18.78 0.46
CA ALA A 49 50.78 19.99 -0.14
C ALA A 49 51.77 20.56 -1.17
N GLY A 50 51.42 20.51 -2.45
CA GLY A 50 52.12 21.18 -3.55
C GLY A 50 51.11 21.85 -4.47
N GLY A 51 51.26 23.15 -4.68
CA GLY A 51 50.28 24.02 -5.35
C GLY A 51 50.03 23.64 -6.82
N GLY A 52 48.75 23.49 -7.17
CA GLY A 52 48.29 23.32 -8.55
C GLY A 52 48.24 24.65 -9.34
N PRO A 53 48.10 24.57 -10.67
CA PRO A 53 48.20 25.73 -11.57
C PRO A 53 47.08 26.77 -11.30
N LYS A 54 47.47 28.04 -11.19
CA LYS A 54 46.57 29.19 -11.00
C LYS A 54 45.95 29.62 -12.35
N THR A 55 45.03 28.83 -12.89
CA THR A 55 44.17 29.32 -13.98
C THR A 55 42.85 29.79 -13.36
N PRO A 56 42.43 31.06 -13.56
CA PRO A 56 41.14 31.52 -13.07
C PRO A 56 39.99 30.72 -13.70
N LEU A 57 39.06 30.23 -12.87
CA LEU A 57 37.80 29.67 -13.33
C LEU A 57 36.99 30.78 -14.03
N PRO A 58 36.35 30.51 -15.18
CA PRO A 58 35.47 31.48 -15.82
C PRO A 58 34.28 31.79 -14.90
N ALA A 59 33.80 33.05 -14.95
CA ALA A 59 32.65 33.50 -14.19
C ALA A 59 31.41 32.64 -14.51
N PRO A 60 30.52 32.39 -13.52
CA PRO A 60 29.29 31.63 -13.77
C PRO A 60 28.42 32.40 -14.75
N THR A 61 28.24 31.85 -15.95
CA THR A 61 27.22 32.34 -16.88
C THR A 61 25.83 31.97 -16.32
N PRO A 62 24.85 32.87 -16.40
CA PRO A 62 23.48 32.53 -16.03
C PRO A 62 22.99 31.39 -16.92
N ARG A 63 22.54 30.30 -16.30
CA ARG A 63 21.99 29.14 -17.00
C ARG A 63 20.73 29.58 -17.73
N ALA A 64 20.67 29.35 -19.04
CA ALA A 64 19.46 29.57 -19.82
C ALA A 64 18.27 28.84 -19.19
N GLU A 65 17.13 29.53 -19.07
CA GLU A 65 15.92 29.02 -18.45
C GLU A 65 15.39 27.81 -19.22
N GLN A 66 15.17 26.70 -18.52
CA GLN A 66 14.64 25.50 -19.17
C GLN A 66 13.14 25.67 -19.44
N PRO A 67 12.66 25.42 -20.67
CA PRO A 67 11.23 25.45 -20.96
C PRO A 67 10.54 24.36 -20.15
N GLY A 68 9.74 24.75 -19.16
CA GLY A 68 9.08 23.83 -18.22
C GLY A 68 9.00 24.32 -16.77
N GLN A 69 9.70 25.41 -16.41
CA GLN A 69 9.57 26.07 -15.11
C GLN A 69 8.33 26.97 -15.07
N GLY A 70 7.18 26.36 -15.33
CA GLY A 70 5.87 27.02 -15.35
C GLY A 70 4.79 26.07 -14.89
N ARG A 71 5.07 25.19 -13.92
CA ARG A 71 4.00 24.57 -13.14
C ARG A 71 3.65 25.54 -12.03
N ALA A 72 2.62 26.34 -12.28
CA ALA A 72 1.84 26.97 -11.24
C ALA A 72 1.64 25.96 -10.10
N ALA A 73 1.94 26.39 -8.87
CA ALA A 73 1.68 25.63 -7.67
C ALA A 73 0.25 25.10 -7.72
N GLN A 74 0.10 23.79 -7.92
CA GLN A 74 -1.15 23.11 -7.62
C GLN A 74 -1.37 23.34 -6.13
N GLY A 75 -2.44 24.04 -5.80
CA GLY A 75 -2.71 24.58 -4.48
C GLY A 75 -2.39 23.56 -3.41
N LYS A 76 -1.47 23.93 -2.51
CA LYS A 76 -1.31 23.29 -1.22
C LYS A 76 -2.72 23.05 -0.66
N PRO A 77 -3.09 21.84 -0.22
CA PRO A 77 -4.35 21.63 0.47
C PRO A 77 -4.49 22.74 1.50
N GLY A 78 -5.63 23.44 1.51
CA GLY A 78 -5.87 24.50 2.49
C GLY A 78 -5.54 23.96 3.89
N PRO A 79 -5.12 24.82 4.82
CA PRO A 79 -4.65 24.40 6.16
C PRO A 79 -5.64 23.49 6.90
N ASP A 80 -6.92 23.50 6.51
CA ASP A 80 -8.02 22.74 7.11
C ASP A 80 -8.41 21.45 6.36
N SER A 81 -7.69 21.06 5.30
CA SER A 81 -7.90 19.76 4.67
C SER A 81 -7.13 18.65 5.39
N ASP A 82 -7.81 17.57 5.75
CA ASP A 82 -7.19 16.35 6.28
C ASP A 82 -6.45 15.53 5.21
N TRP A 83 -6.38 16.04 3.98
CA TRP A 83 -5.77 15.36 2.85
C TRP A 83 -4.29 15.72 2.70
N PRO A 84 -3.36 14.78 2.92
CA PRO A 84 -1.92 15.05 2.94
C PRO A 84 -1.21 14.84 1.59
N CYS A 85 -1.91 14.30 0.59
CA CYS A 85 -1.30 13.91 -0.69
C CYS A 85 -1.27 15.06 -1.69
N ILE A 86 -0.27 15.05 -2.58
CA ILE A 86 -0.14 16.04 -3.66
C ILE A 86 -1.29 15.96 -4.68
N GLN A 87 -1.80 14.76 -4.93
CA GLN A 87 -2.95 14.56 -5.80
C GLN A 87 -4.22 15.07 -5.11
N PRO A 88 -5.13 15.80 -5.80
CA PRO A 88 -6.40 16.21 -5.22
C PRO A 88 -7.21 15.01 -4.72
N LYS A 89 -7.94 15.20 -3.61
CA LYS A 89 -8.85 14.18 -3.11
C LYS A 89 -10.03 13.99 -4.08
N VAL A 90 -10.12 12.82 -4.70
CA VAL A 90 -11.29 12.39 -5.50
C VAL A 90 -12.02 11.32 -4.71
N GLY A 91 -13.29 11.56 -4.38
CA GLY A 91 -14.12 10.71 -3.53
C GLY A 91 -14.39 9.33 -4.10
N ALA A 92 -15.51 9.17 -4.81
CA ALA A 92 -15.86 7.93 -5.49
C ALA A 92 -15.39 7.96 -6.95
N LEU A 93 -15.01 6.79 -7.47
CA LEU A 93 -14.74 6.63 -8.89
C LEU A 93 -16.04 6.67 -9.70
N SER A 94 -15.94 7.19 -10.92
CA SER A 94 -16.97 7.05 -11.94
C SER A 94 -16.58 5.91 -12.88
N TYR A 95 -17.50 4.99 -13.14
CA TYR A 95 -17.27 3.89 -14.08
C TYR A 95 -17.34 4.35 -15.54
N GLY A 96 -17.87 5.53 -15.84
CA GLY A 96 -18.13 5.98 -17.23
C GLY A 96 -16.87 6.12 -18.09
N GLN A 97 -15.69 6.24 -17.48
CA GLN A 97 -14.41 6.24 -18.19
C GLN A 97 -13.79 4.84 -18.35
N MET A 98 -14.33 3.84 -17.66
CA MET A 98 -13.80 2.48 -17.55
C MET A 98 -14.67 1.45 -18.27
N TRP A 99 -15.93 1.79 -18.53
CA TRP A 99 -16.94 0.87 -19.06
C TRP A 99 -17.81 1.53 -20.12
N ALA A 100 -17.86 0.89 -21.28
CA ALA A 100 -18.72 1.26 -22.41
C ALA A 100 -19.79 0.21 -22.72
N GLY A 101 -19.99 -0.78 -21.85
CA GLY A 101 -21.03 -1.79 -21.98
C GLY A 101 -22.40 -1.33 -21.47
N PRO A 102 -23.32 -2.26 -21.21
CA PRO A 102 -24.65 -1.95 -20.65
C PRO A 102 -24.59 -1.17 -19.33
N PRO A 103 -25.66 -0.42 -18.98
CA PRO A 103 -25.76 0.31 -17.72
C PRO A 103 -25.54 -0.58 -16.49
N LEU A 104 -24.93 -0.02 -15.45
CA LEU A 104 -24.48 -0.78 -14.28
C LEU A 104 -25.36 -0.63 -13.04
N ASP A 105 -26.34 0.28 -13.05
CA ASP A 105 -27.08 0.65 -11.84
C ASP A 105 -27.74 -0.56 -11.16
N GLU A 106 -28.38 -1.43 -11.96
CA GLU A 106 -28.93 -2.69 -11.45
C GLU A 106 -27.85 -3.74 -11.13
N ALA A 107 -26.83 -3.83 -11.97
CA ALA A 107 -25.77 -4.82 -11.83
C ALA A 107 -24.97 -4.61 -10.54
N ILE A 108 -24.70 -3.35 -10.16
CA ILE A 108 -24.04 -2.98 -8.90
C ILE A 108 -24.84 -3.45 -7.69
N ALA A 109 -26.17 -3.41 -7.76
CA ALA A 109 -27.03 -3.85 -6.66
C ALA A 109 -27.11 -5.38 -6.54
N LYS A 110 -26.97 -6.12 -7.65
CA LYS A 110 -27.33 -7.54 -7.75
C LYS A 110 -26.16 -8.49 -8.01
N TRP A 111 -24.95 -8.01 -8.32
CA TRP A 111 -23.83 -8.91 -8.71
C TRP A 111 -23.49 -9.98 -7.66
N ARG A 112 -23.76 -9.72 -6.37
CA ARG A 112 -23.56 -10.69 -5.29
C ARG A 112 -24.57 -11.83 -5.28
N ASP A 113 -25.71 -11.65 -5.95
CA ASP A 113 -26.77 -12.65 -6.04
C ASP A 113 -26.40 -13.76 -7.03
N ASP A 114 -25.48 -13.47 -7.96
CA ASP A 114 -24.91 -14.48 -8.86
C ASP A 114 -23.68 -15.13 -8.17
N PRO A 115 -23.74 -16.44 -7.83
CA PRO A 115 -22.65 -17.10 -7.11
C PRO A 115 -21.37 -17.22 -7.95
N HIS A 116 -21.47 -17.35 -9.27
CA HIS A 116 -20.30 -17.47 -10.14
C HIS A 116 -19.54 -16.13 -10.21
N VAL A 117 -20.27 -15.03 -10.27
CA VAL A 117 -19.69 -13.68 -10.18
C VAL A 117 -19.14 -13.43 -8.78
N ALA A 118 -19.90 -13.73 -7.73
CA ALA A 118 -19.51 -13.52 -6.34
C ALA A 118 -18.20 -14.26 -5.98
N ASP A 119 -18.00 -15.48 -6.49
CA ASP A 119 -16.78 -16.26 -6.27
C ASP A 119 -15.58 -15.74 -7.06
N LEU A 120 -15.80 -15.17 -8.26
CA LEU A 120 -14.72 -14.70 -9.14
C LEU A 120 -14.20 -13.31 -8.76
N VAL A 121 -15.07 -12.40 -8.31
CA VAL A 121 -14.69 -11.02 -7.99
C VAL A 121 -13.51 -10.93 -7.01
N PRO A 122 -13.47 -11.67 -5.87
CA PRO A 122 -12.33 -11.64 -4.94
C PRO A 122 -10.98 -11.96 -5.58
N LEU A 123 -10.96 -12.88 -6.56
CA LEU A 123 -9.76 -13.20 -7.31
C LEU A 123 -9.32 -12.00 -8.17
N LEU A 124 -10.25 -11.38 -8.89
CA LEU A 124 -9.94 -10.30 -9.83
C LEU A 124 -9.50 -9.01 -9.16
N VAL A 125 -10.02 -8.72 -7.96
CA VAL A 125 -9.69 -7.48 -7.20
C VAL A 125 -8.49 -7.64 -6.29
N ALA A 126 -8.00 -8.86 -6.08
CA ALA A 126 -6.82 -9.08 -5.26
C ALA A 126 -5.56 -8.51 -5.95
N ARG A 127 -4.90 -7.55 -5.29
CA ARG A 127 -3.68 -6.88 -5.81
C ARG A 127 -2.51 -7.82 -6.16
N ARG A 128 -2.52 -9.04 -5.59
CA ARG A 128 -1.50 -10.06 -5.86
C ARG A 128 -1.77 -10.88 -7.13
N THR A 129 -3.01 -10.84 -7.63
CA THR A 129 -3.41 -11.59 -8.82
C THR A 129 -2.74 -10.97 -10.03
N LYS A 130 -1.90 -11.76 -10.69
CA LYS A 130 -1.19 -11.31 -11.88
C LYS A 130 -2.17 -11.12 -13.04
N ARG A 131 -1.79 -10.28 -14.00
CA ARG A 131 -2.64 -9.95 -15.15
C ARG A 131 -3.01 -11.17 -16.00
N ASP A 132 -2.06 -12.04 -16.27
CA ASP A 132 -2.25 -13.28 -17.04
C ASP A 132 -3.23 -14.24 -16.33
N GLU A 133 -3.10 -14.38 -15.01
CA GLU A 133 -4.01 -15.15 -14.18
C GLU A 133 -5.45 -14.59 -14.21
N ALA A 134 -5.60 -13.27 -14.05
CA ALA A 134 -6.89 -12.60 -14.12
C ALA A 134 -7.55 -12.76 -15.50
N GLN A 135 -6.78 -12.55 -16.58
CA GLN A 135 -7.28 -12.72 -17.94
C GLN A 135 -7.74 -14.16 -18.19
N ALA A 136 -6.95 -15.16 -17.77
CA ALA A 136 -7.33 -16.55 -17.92
C ALA A 136 -8.60 -16.91 -17.12
N ALA A 137 -8.80 -16.29 -15.95
CA ALA A 137 -10.03 -16.47 -15.18
C ALA A 137 -11.25 -15.84 -15.88
N ILE A 138 -11.11 -14.64 -16.43
CA ILE A 138 -12.14 -13.96 -17.23
C ILE A 138 -12.47 -14.79 -18.48
N ASP A 139 -11.46 -15.34 -19.16
CA ASP A 139 -11.65 -16.17 -20.36
C ASP A 139 -12.46 -17.43 -20.06
N ARG A 140 -12.14 -18.12 -18.95
CA ARG A 140 -12.88 -19.29 -18.49
C ARG A 140 -14.33 -18.96 -18.14
N PHE A 141 -14.54 -17.86 -17.42
CA PHE A 141 -15.88 -17.37 -17.08
C PHE A 141 -16.70 -17.07 -18.34
N THR A 142 -16.09 -16.36 -19.29
CA THR A 142 -16.72 -15.99 -20.57
C THR A 142 -17.12 -17.22 -21.38
N ALA A 143 -16.26 -18.24 -21.45
CA ALA A 143 -16.53 -19.48 -22.19
C ALA A 143 -17.71 -20.27 -21.62
N ALA A 144 -18.01 -20.11 -20.32
CA ALA A 144 -19.12 -20.78 -19.65
C ALA A 144 -20.45 -20.01 -19.71
N ALA A 145 -20.44 -18.73 -20.10
CA ALA A 145 -21.58 -17.82 -19.92
C ALA A 145 -22.73 -18.00 -20.93
N GLY A 146 -22.49 -18.70 -22.06
CA GLY A 146 -23.53 -19.02 -23.03
C GLY A 146 -24.26 -17.79 -23.61
N PRO A 147 -25.58 -17.85 -23.86
CA PRO A 147 -26.35 -16.73 -24.43
C PRO A 147 -26.37 -15.47 -23.55
N GLU A 148 -26.22 -15.62 -22.23
CA GLU A 148 -26.28 -14.52 -21.26
C GLU A 148 -24.91 -13.85 -21.06
N LYS A 149 -23.95 -14.08 -21.97
CA LYS A 149 -22.56 -13.62 -21.85
C LYS A 149 -22.44 -12.14 -21.51
N ASN A 150 -23.12 -11.26 -22.25
CA ASN A 150 -23.04 -9.82 -22.01
C ASN A 150 -23.64 -9.42 -20.65
N ALA A 151 -24.72 -10.08 -20.21
CA ALA A 151 -25.31 -9.84 -18.89
C ALA A 151 -24.37 -10.29 -17.77
N GLN A 152 -23.78 -11.48 -17.90
CA GLN A 152 -22.80 -12.03 -16.96
C GLN A 152 -21.53 -11.18 -16.86
N LEU A 153 -20.99 -10.70 -17.98
CA LEU A 153 -19.83 -9.80 -18.00
C LEU A 153 -20.14 -8.43 -17.40
N THR A 154 -21.37 -7.93 -17.58
CA THR A 154 -21.84 -6.68 -16.97
C THR A 154 -21.92 -6.82 -15.45
N LEU A 155 -22.46 -7.93 -14.94
CA LEU A 155 -22.47 -8.25 -13.51
C LEU A 155 -21.04 -8.39 -12.95
N LEU A 156 -20.16 -9.07 -13.69
CA LEU A 156 -18.76 -9.25 -13.30
C LEU A 156 -18.04 -7.91 -13.18
N PHE A 157 -18.17 -7.03 -14.17
CA PHE A 157 -17.58 -5.69 -14.10
C PHE A 157 -18.16 -4.89 -12.94
N ALA A 158 -19.49 -4.92 -12.75
CA ALA A 158 -20.15 -4.23 -11.65
C ALA A 158 -19.59 -4.67 -10.28
N GLY A 159 -19.36 -5.96 -10.08
CA GLY A 159 -18.76 -6.49 -8.86
C GLY A 159 -17.31 -6.06 -8.67
N VAL A 160 -16.48 -6.21 -9.69
CA VAL A 160 -15.07 -5.79 -9.67
C VAL A 160 -14.93 -4.30 -9.37
N PHE A 161 -15.69 -3.46 -10.08
CA PHE A 161 -15.68 -2.01 -9.88
C PHE A 161 -16.14 -1.65 -8.47
N SER A 162 -17.23 -2.24 -7.99
CA SER A 162 -17.79 -1.96 -6.66
C SER A 162 -16.79 -2.26 -5.55
N GLU A 163 -16.14 -3.42 -5.59
CA GLU A 163 -15.17 -3.85 -4.58
C GLU A 163 -13.90 -2.99 -4.62
N ILE A 164 -13.37 -2.67 -5.81
CA ILE A 164 -12.19 -1.80 -5.93
C ILE A 164 -12.51 -0.38 -5.45
N ASN A 165 -13.66 0.18 -5.83
CA ASN A 165 -14.07 1.52 -5.41
C ASN A 165 -14.30 1.60 -3.89
N ALA A 166 -14.85 0.55 -3.28
CA ALA A 166 -15.00 0.44 -1.83
C ALA A 166 -13.64 0.37 -1.13
N ALA A 167 -12.72 -0.48 -1.62
CA ALA A 167 -11.36 -0.58 -1.09
C ALA A 167 -10.61 0.76 -1.19
N ARG A 168 -10.73 1.44 -2.33
CA ARG A 168 -10.14 2.78 -2.54
C ARG A 168 -10.69 3.80 -1.56
N SER A 169 -12.00 3.83 -1.38
CA SER A 169 -12.65 4.73 -0.41
C SER A 169 -12.13 4.49 1.01
N ALA A 170 -11.98 3.23 1.42
CA ALA A 170 -11.41 2.87 2.72
C ALA A 170 -9.95 3.32 2.88
N VAL A 171 -9.13 3.19 1.83
CA VAL A 171 -7.74 3.70 1.80
C VAL A 171 -7.73 5.22 1.97
N ILE A 172 -8.55 5.95 1.22
CA ILE A 172 -8.66 7.42 1.31
C ILE A 172 -9.01 7.86 2.74
N THR A 173 -10.02 7.25 3.36
CA THR A 173 -10.37 7.54 4.76
C THR A 173 -9.23 7.17 5.73
N GLY A 174 -8.47 6.12 5.42
CA GLY A 174 -7.26 5.74 6.14
C GLY A 174 -6.17 6.81 6.09
N ILE A 175 -5.94 7.38 4.91
CA ILE A 175 -4.98 8.46 4.66
C ILE A 175 -5.35 9.71 5.48
N GLU A 176 -6.62 10.10 5.51
CA GLU A 176 -7.07 11.25 6.30
C GLU A 176 -6.86 11.03 7.80
N ARG A 177 -7.20 9.83 8.29
CA ARG A 177 -6.93 9.46 9.69
C ARG A 177 -5.43 9.47 9.99
N TYR A 178 -4.60 9.04 9.05
CA TYR A 178 -3.15 9.09 9.16
C TYR A 178 -2.66 10.53 9.29
N ALA A 179 -3.12 11.43 8.43
CA ALA A 179 -2.78 12.85 8.45
C ALA A 179 -3.17 13.52 9.78
N ARG A 180 -4.38 13.25 10.30
CA ARG A 180 -4.80 13.74 11.62
C ARG A 180 -3.86 13.27 12.73
N LYS A 181 -3.45 12.00 12.71
CA LYS A 181 -2.50 11.45 13.69
C LYS A 181 -1.09 12.05 13.54
N GLN A 182 -0.66 12.35 12.32
CA GLN A 182 0.61 13.03 12.07
C GLN A 182 0.63 14.45 12.63
N ARG A 183 -0.44 15.22 12.43
CA ARG A 183 -0.56 16.56 13.04
C ARG A 183 -0.58 16.49 14.57
N ALA A 184 -1.35 15.57 15.14
CA ALA A 184 -1.37 15.39 16.59
C ALA A 184 0.01 15.01 17.15
N LEU A 185 0.77 14.14 16.47
CA LEU A 185 2.14 13.81 16.87
C LEU A 185 3.07 15.02 16.76
N SER A 186 2.96 15.80 15.68
CA SER A 186 3.72 17.04 15.49
C SER A 186 3.50 18.04 16.63
N GLU A 187 2.25 18.27 17.04
CA GLU A 187 1.96 19.17 18.16
C GLU A 187 2.52 18.64 19.49
N ARG A 188 2.46 17.32 19.73
CA ARG A 188 3.09 16.73 20.93
C ARG A 188 4.61 16.89 20.94
N ILE A 189 5.28 16.68 19.80
CA ILE A 189 6.74 16.88 19.65
C ILE A 189 7.08 18.34 19.96
N LYS A 190 6.32 19.28 19.39
CA LYS A 190 6.50 20.72 19.64
C LYS A 190 6.31 21.08 21.11
N GLU A 191 5.24 20.61 21.74
CA GLU A 191 5.00 20.85 23.17
C GLU A 191 6.09 20.24 24.06
N ALA A 192 6.50 19.00 23.78
CA ALA A 192 7.54 18.31 24.54
C ALA A 192 8.91 18.99 24.38
N SER A 193 9.24 19.44 23.17
CA SER A 193 10.46 20.21 22.87
C SER A 193 10.50 21.52 23.64
N LEU A 194 9.40 22.28 23.66
CA LEU A 194 9.31 23.53 24.43
C LEU A 194 9.43 23.29 25.94
N LYS A 195 8.79 22.25 26.47
CA LYS A 195 8.88 21.88 27.90
C LYS A 195 10.31 21.50 28.29
N LEU A 196 10.95 20.63 27.50
CA LEU A 196 12.35 20.23 27.73
C LEU A 196 13.31 21.42 27.65
N ALA A 197 13.11 22.34 26.70
CA ALA A 197 13.92 23.54 26.58
C ALA A 197 13.79 24.44 27.83
N ALA A 198 12.57 24.58 28.39
CA ALA A 198 12.34 25.38 29.60
C ALA A 198 12.92 24.72 30.87
N GLU A 199 12.99 23.39 30.93
CA GLU A 199 13.57 22.64 32.05
C GLU A 199 15.11 22.60 32.00
N ARG A 200 15.72 22.80 30.84
CA ARG A 200 17.17 22.72 30.61
C ARG A 200 17.92 23.91 31.24
N LYS A 201 18.08 23.91 32.57
CA LYS A 201 18.74 25.00 33.33
C LYS A 201 20.25 24.78 33.53
N ASP A 202 20.65 23.55 33.83
CA ASP A 202 22.05 23.17 34.08
C ASP A 202 22.31 21.70 33.71
N MET A 203 23.56 21.24 33.91
CA MET A 203 23.96 19.86 33.65
C MET A 203 23.33 18.87 34.63
N ALA A 204 23.13 19.24 35.89
CA ALA A 204 22.55 18.36 36.90
C ALA A 204 21.10 18.00 36.56
N THR A 205 20.32 18.98 36.09
CA THR A 205 18.95 18.79 35.62
C THR A 205 18.91 17.88 34.41
N GLN A 206 19.82 18.07 33.46
CA GLN A 206 19.91 17.23 32.25
C GLN A 206 20.26 15.78 32.57
N MET A 207 21.10 15.53 33.57
CA MET A 207 21.47 14.18 34.00
C MET A 207 20.42 13.51 34.91
N SER A 208 19.36 14.23 35.29
CA SER A 208 18.29 13.62 36.09
C SER A 208 17.56 12.53 35.31
N PRO A 209 17.18 11.40 35.96
CA PRO A 209 16.41 10.34 35.32
C PRO A 209 15.12 10.83 34.67
N GLU A 210 14.44 11.79 35.30
CA GLU A 210 13.19 12.38 34.80
C GLU A 210 13.39 13.16 33.50
N PHE A 211 14.48 13.95 33.41
CA PHE A 211 14.80 14.70 32.19
C PHE A 211 15.19 13.75 31.05
N GLN A 212 16.06 12.78 31.33
CA GLN A 212 16.50 11.80 30.33
C GLN A 212 15.33 11.00 29.76
N LYS A 213 14.35 10.60 30.59
CA LYS A 213 13.14 9.92 30.12
C LYS A 213 12.29 10.79 29.18
N LYS A 214 12.17 12.10 29.45
CA LYS A 214 11.45 13.02 28.56
C LYS A 214 12.21 13.23 27.25
N GLU A 215 13.54 13.35 27.30
CA GLU A 215 14.41 13.50 26.14
C GLU A 215 14.35 12.25 25.24
N GLU A 216 14.41 11.06 25.82
CA GLU A 216 14.22 9.79 25.10
C GLU A 216 12.84 9.71 24.43
N ALA A 217 11.77 10.08 25.15
CA ALA A 217 10.42 10.10 24.58
C ALA A 217 10.29 11.07 23.39
N LEU A 218 10.87 12.27 23.49
CA LEU A 218 10.91 13.24 22.40
C LEU A 218 11.67 12.71 21.20
N ASN A 219 12.84 12.09 21.42
CA ASN A 219 13.66 11.51 20.36
C ASN A 219 12.91 10.37 19.66
N TRP A 220 12.21 9.52 20.43
CA TRP A 220 11.39 8.46 19.88
C TRP A 220 10.24 9.00 19.03
N ASP A 221 9.47 9.95 19.56
CA ASP A 221 8.34 10.55 18.84
C ASP A 221 8.80 11.25 17.55
N THR A 222 9.95 11.95 17.59
CA THR A 222 10.56 12.61 16.42
C THR A 222 10.95 11.59 15.35
N ARG A 223 11.63 10.50 15.74
CA ARG A 223 11.98 9.44 14.79
C ARG A 223 10.73 8.81 14.16
N ILE A 224 9.70 8.53 14.95
CA ILE A 224 8.43 7.99 14.44
C ILE A 224 7.75 8.98 13.48
N TYR A 225 7.81 10.28 13.77
CA TYR A 225 7.29 11.31 12.87
C TYR A 225 8.03 11.31 11.54
N ASP A 226 9.35 11.31 11.54
CA ASP A 226 10.17 11.36 10.33
C ASP A 226 9.98 10.10 9.47
N GLU A 227 10.01 8.91 10.06
CA GLU A 227 9.75 7.65 9.37
C GLU A 227 8.37 7.65 8.69
N ARG A 228 7.36 8.19 9.37
CA ARG A 228 6.00 8.30 8.86
C ARG A 228 5.85 9.36 7.78
N ALA A 229 6.55 10.47 7.89
CA ALA A 229 6.58 11.51 6.86
C ALA A 229 7.19 10.96 5.56
N GLN A 230 8.26 10.16 5.67
CA GLN A 230 8.89 9.50 4.51
C GLN A 230 7.98 8.44 3.88
N ALA A 231 7.27 7.65 4.70
CA ALA A 231 6.35 6.62 4.21
C ALA A 231 5.10 7.18 3.51
N LEU A 232 4.77 8.47 3.71
CA LEU A 232 3.56 9.09 3.19
C LEU A 232 3.48 9.02 1.65
N THR A 233 4.61 9.11 0.94
CA THR A 233 4.66 9.00 -0.52
C THR A 233 4.02 7.70 -1.01
N TYR A 234 4.44 6.56 -0.46
CA TYR A 234 3.91 5.24 -0.82
C TYR A 234 2.43 5.06 -0.42
N VAL A 235 2.05 5.66 0.70
CA VAL A 235 0.65 5.66 1.15
C VAL A 235 -0.23 6.42 0.15
N CYS A 236 0.25 7.56 -0.36
CA CYS A 236 -0.45 8.37 -1.35
C CYS A 236 -0.54 7.74 -2.75
N GLU A 237 0.32 6.77 -3.07
CA GLU A 237 0.24 6.00 -4.33
C GLU A 237 -0.85 4.92 -4.30
N SER A 238 -1.25 4.48 -3.10
CA SER A 238 -2.18 3.35 -2.94
C SER A 238 -3.54 3.54 -3.65
N PRO A 239 -4.20 4.72 -3.61
CA PRO A 239 -5.43 4.95 -4.37
C PRO A 239 -5.23 4.84 -5.89
N VAL A 240 -4.09 5.34 -6.40
CA VAL A 240 -3.78 5.33 -7.83
C VAL A 240 -3.59 3.89 -8.34
N ILE A 241 -2.93 3.04 -7.56
CA ILE A 241 -2.76 1.62 -7.90
C ILE A 241 -4.12 0.91 -8.00
N LEU A 242 -5.05 1.22 -7.11
CA LEU A 242 -6.40 0.65 -7.16
C LEU A 242 -7.20 1.14 -8.37
N GLU A 243 -7.05 2.42 -8.74
CA GLU A 243 -7.66 2.97 -9.97
C GLU A 243 -7.13 2.30 -11.23
N GLN A 244 -5.81 2.10 -11.32
CA GLN A 244 -5.17 1.39 -12.42
C GLN A 244 -5.69 -0.05 -12.53
N LEU A 245 -5.81 -0.75 -11.40
CA LEU A 245 -6.39 -2.09 -11.35
C LEU A 245 -7.84 -2.11 -11.85
N ALA A 246 -8.66 -1.12 -11.46
CA ALA A 246 -10.05 -1.01 -11.91
C ALA A 246 -10.11 -0.83 -13.43
N PHE A 247 -9.26 0.03 -13.99
CA PHE A 247 -9.19 0.28 -15.42
C PHE A 247 -8.68 -0.93 -16.21
N GLU A 248 -7.65 -1.62 -15.71
CA GLU A 248 -7.12 -2.84 -16.31
C GLU A 248 -8.21 -3.92 -16.37
N ARG A 249 -8.85 -4.23 -15.24
CA ARG A 249 -9.92 -5.24 -15.19
C ARG A 249 -11.13 -4.84 -16.03
N GLY A 250 -11.50 -3.56 -16.02
CA GLY A 250 -12.57 -3.04 -16.85
C GLY A 250 -12.33 -3.29 -18.32
N ARG A 251 -11.12 -3.01 -18.81
CA ARG A 251 -10.74 -3.28 -20.21
C ARG A 251 -10.73 -4.77 -20.53
N ASP A 252 -10.16 -5.59 -19.65
CA ASP A 252 -10.05 -7.03 -19.87
C ASP A 252 -11.45 -7.69 -19.95
N ILE A 253 -12.42 -7.23 -19.14
CA ILE A 253 -13.82 -7.69 -19.16
C ILE A 253 -14.56 -7.11 -20.38
N GLN A 254 -14.43 -5.81 -20.65
CA GLN A 254 -15.13 -5.15 -21.76
C GLN A 254 -14.72 -5.75 -23.11
N ALA A 255 -13.46 -6.15 -23.26
CA ALA A 255 -12.97 -6.81 -24.48
C ALA A 255 -13.65 -8.17 -24.78
N LYS A 256 -14.45 -8.71 -23.85
CA LYS A 256 -15.18 -9.97 -24.02
C LYS A 256 -16.65 -9.79 -24.40
N LEU A 257 -17.16 -8.56 -24.38
CA LEU A 257 -18.53 -8.28 -24.81
C LEU A 257 -18.72 -8.62 -26.30
N ASP A 258 -19.90 -9.13 -26.64
CA ASP A 258 -20.36 -9.17 -28.03
C ASP A 258 -20.75 -7.77 -28.50
N ASN A 259 -20.44 -7.46 -29.76
CA ASN A 259 -20.83 -6.23 -30.45
C ASN A 259 -22.30 -6.26 -30.87
#